data_AF-A0A3N5NAH3-F1
#
_entry.id   AF-A0A3N5NAH3-F1
#
_cell.length_a   1.000
_cell.length_b   1.000
_cell.length_c   1.000
_cell.angle_alpha   90.00
_cell.angle_beta   90.00
_cell.angle_gamma   90.00
#
_symmetry.space_group_name_H-M   'P 1'
#
loop_
_entity.id
_entity.type
_entity.pdbx_description
1 polymer ?
#
loop_
_entity_poly.entity_id
_entity_poly.type
_entity_poly.pdbx_seq_one_letter_code
_entity_poly.pdbx_strand_id
1 'polypeptide(L)'
;MAGHSEARSLLDLASRAAGLGYDSIWVGDSLLARPRHDPLTLLAAVAARLPKVELGTAVLLPALRNPVLLAQQVATVDQIAEGRLILGVGIATDVPSIRAE
;
A
#
# COMPACT_ATOMS: atom_id res chain seq x y z
N MET A 1 6.83 -17.63 4.54
CA MET A 1 7.20 -17.25 3.16
C MET A 1 8.16 -16.07 3.25
N ALA A 2 9.45 -16.29 3.04
CA ALA A 2 10.43 -15.22 2.91
C ALA A 2 10.23 -14.59 1.52
N GLY A 3 9.20 -13.75 1.38
CA GLY A 3 8.74 -13.24 0.10
C GLY A 3 9.23 -11.82 -0.14
N HIS A 4 10.50 -11.67 -0.55
CA HIS A 4 10.88 -10.47 -1.31
C HIS A 4 10.27 -10.62 -2.70
N SER A 5 8.97 -10.36 -2.84
CA SER A 5 8.34 -10.31 -4.16
C SER A 5 8.79 -9.04 -4.84
N GLU A 6 9.46 -9.16 -5.99
CA GLU A 6 9.80 -8.00 -6.82
C GLU A 6 8.57 -7.10 -7.05
N ALA A 7 8.74 -5.78 -7.02
CA ALA A 7 7.63 -4.85 -7.18
C ALA A 7 6.87 -5.11 -8.49
N ARG A 8 7.58 -5.47 -9.57
CA ARG A 8 6.99 -5.84 -10.86
C ARG A 8 6.03 -7.03 -10.74
N SER A 9 6.42 -8.08 -10.01
CA SER A 9 5.58 -9.26 -9.82
C SER A 9 4.28 -8.93 -9.07
N LEU A 10 4.31 -7.98 -8.15
CA LEU A 10 3.12 -7.48 -7.46
C LEU A 10 2.20 -6.70 -8.40
N LEU A 11 2.75 -5.87 -9.29
CA LEU A 11 1.96 -5.15 -10.31
C LEU A 11 1.30 -6.11 -11.31
N ASP A 12 2.00 -7.18 -11.67
CA ASP A 12 1.45 -8.23 -12.54
C ASP A 12 0.36 -9.03 -11.82
N LEU A 13 0.54 -9.30 -10.51
CA LEU A 13 -0.51 -9.90 -9.69
C LEU A 13 -1.75 -8.99 -9.60
N ALA A 14 -1.57 -7.68 -9.39
CA ALA A 14 -2.67 -6.72 -9.36
C ALA A 14 -3.44 -6.69 -10.69
N SER A 15 -2.70 -6.72 -11.82
CA SER A 15 -3.31 -6.76 -13.16
C SER A 15 -4.12 -8.04 -13.38
N ARG A 16 -3.60 -9.19 -12.92
CA ARG A 16 -4.33 -10.46 -12.98
C ARG A 16 -5.58 -10.43 -12.11
N ALA A 17 -5.50 -9.90 -10.90
CA ALA A 17 -6.65 -9.76 -10.02
C ALA A 17 -7.76 -8.91 -10.67
N ALA A 18 -7.40 -7.75 -11.23
CA ALA A 18 -8.36 -6.92 -11.97
C ALA A 18 -9.00 -7.67 -13.15
N GLY A 19 -8.20 -8.44 -13.90
CA GLY A 19 -8.69 -9.28 -15.01
C GLY A 19 -9.61 -10.43 -14.58
N LEU A 20 -9.55 -10.85 -13.31
CA LEU A 20 -10.44 -11.84 -12.71
C LEU A 20 -11.71 -11.23 -12.11
N GLY A 21 -11.89 -9.91 -12.20
CA GLY A 21 -13.08 -9.21 -11.71
C GLY A 21 -12.97 -8.72 -10.26
N TYR A 22 -11.79 -8.76 -9.63
CA TYR A 22 -11.57 -8.04 -8.38
C TYR A 22 -11.61 -6.53 -8.64
N ASP A 23 -12.35 -5.83 -7.80
CA ASP A 23 -12.63 -4.39 -7.89
C ASP A 23 -11.62 -3.53 -7.13
N SER A 24 -10.86 -4.12 -6.19
CA SER A 24 -9.93 -3.38 -5.33
C SER A 24 -8.60 -4.11 -5.08
N ILE A 25 -7.54 -3.33 -4.86
CA ILE A 25 -6.18 -3.81 -4.54
C ILE A 25 -5.72 -3.22 -3.22
N TRP A 26 -5.23 -4.06 -2.31
CA TRP A 26 -4.88 -3.67 -0.94
C TRP A 26 -3.43 -4.00 -0.59
N VAL A 27 -2.72 -3.03 0.00
CA VAL A 27 -1.32 -3.17 0.42
C VAL A 27 -1.17 -2.87 1.90
N GLY A 28 -0.55 -3.79 2.64
CA GLY A 28 -0.23 -3.59 4.06
C GLY A 28 1.09 -2.85 4.26
N ASP A 29 1.26 -2.27 5.44
CA ASP A 29 2.46 -1.54 5.83
C ASP A 29 3.20 -2.27 6.96
N SER A 30 4.50 -2.50 6.79
CA SER A 30 5.39 -3.05 7.82
C SER A 30 6.82 -3.07 7.28
N LEU A 31 7.74 -2.48 8.04
CA LEU A 31 9.15 -2.37 7.67
C LEU A 31 9.94 -3.61 8.10
N LEU A 32 9.76 -4.05 9.35
CA LEU A 32 10.60 -5.08 9.97
C LEU A 32 9.81 -6.30 10.42
N ALA A 33 8.60 -6.13 10.97
CA ALA A 33 7.85 -7.26 11.54
C ALA A 33 7.32 -8.22 10.46
N ARG A 34 6.87 -7.66 9.35
CA ARG A 34 6.45 -8.35 8.12
C ARG A 34 6.90 -7.50 6.93
N PRO A 35 8.19 -7.55 6.56
CA PRO A 35 8.76 -6.67 5.54
C PRO A 35 7.93 -6.63 4.27
N ARG A 36 7.52 -5.44 3.87
CA ARG A 36 6.69 -5.15 2.69
C ARG A 36 7.30 -3.98 1.92
N HIS A 37 6.88 -3.85 0.67
CA HIS A 37 7.11 -2.61 -0.07
C HIS A 37 6.32 -1.47 0.56
N ASP A 38 6.81 -0.24 0.39
CA ASP A 38 6.07 0.94 0.81
C ASP A 38 4.69 0.96 0.11
N PRO A 39 3.59 1.01 0.89
CA PRO A 39 2.25 0.86 0.35
C PRO A 39 1.86 2.00 -0.59
N LEU A 40 2.22 3.25 -0.27
CA LEU A 40 1.86 4.42 -1.07
C LEU A 40 2.58 4.41 -2.42
N THR A 41 3.86 4.05 -2.42
CA THR A 41 4.65 3.92 -3.65
C THR A 41 4.12 2.81 -4.55
N LEU A 42 3.80 1.64 -3.99
CA LEU A 42 3.25 0.54 -4.76
C LEU A 42 1.85 0.86 -5.30
N LEU A 43 0.98 1.46 -4.48
CA LEU A 43 -0.36 1.86 -4.89
C LEU A 43 -0.35 2.96 -5.96
N ALA A 44 0.61 3.90 -5.94
CA ALA A 44 0.78 4.88 -7.03
C ALA A 44 1.02 4.18 -8.38
N ALA A 45 1.86 3.14 -8.39
CA ALA A 45 2.13 2.37 -9.61
C ALA A 45 0.90 1.54 -10.05
N VAL A 46 0.14 0.98 -9.11
CA VAL A 46 -1.11 0.28 -9.41
C VAL A 46 -2.14 1.27 -9.97
N ALA A 47 -2.28 2.45 -9.37
CA ALA A 47 -3.23 3.49 -9.78
C ALA A 47 -3.05 3.90 -11.24
N ALA A 48 -1.79 4.13 -11.65
CA ALA A 48 -1.44 4.48 -13.02
C ALA A 48 -1.66 3.33 -14.02
N ARG A 49 -1.46 2.07 -13.59
CA ARG A 49 -1.60 0.89 -14.45
C ARG A 49 -3.04 0.41 -14.59
N LEU A 50 -3.86 0.59 -13.54
CA LEU A 50 -5.22 0.07 -13.41
C LEU A 50 -6.18 1.23 -13.08
N PRO A 51 -6.71 1.95 -14.08
CA PRO A 51 -7.47 3.19 -13.87
C PRO A 51 -8.88 2.99 -13.26
N LYS A 52 -9.34 1.74 -13.12
CA LYS A 52 -10.72 1.43 -12.66
C LYS A 52 -10.80 0.74 -11.30
N VAL A 53 -9.67 0.31 -10.73
CA VAL A 53 -9.68 -0.44 -9.46
C VAL A 53 -9.60 0.51 -8.27
N GLU A 54 -10.29 0.22 -7.18
CA GLU A 54 -10.07 0.90 -5.91
C GLU A 54 -8.72 0.46 -5.31
N LEU A 55 -8.11 1.35 -4.53
CA LEU A 55 -6.76 1.19 -4.01
C LEU A 55 -6.80 1.39 -2.50
N GLY A 56 -6.30 0.45 -1.71
CA GLY A 56 -6.46 0.52 -0.26
C GLY A 56 -5.20 0.19 0.53
N THR A 57 -5.05 0.83 1.68
CA THR A 57 -4.07 0.41 2.70
C THR A 57 -4.74 -0.48 3.76
N ALA A 58 -4.11 -1.59 4.13
CA ALA A 58 -4.67 -2.54 5.12
C ALA A 58 -3.61 -3.09 6.09
N VAL A 59 -3.19 -2.34 7.11
CA VAL A 59 -3.43 -0.91 7.35
C VAL A 59 -2.13 -0.14 7.12
N LEU A 60 -2.22 1.18 6.92
CA LEU A 60 -1.08 2.11 6.97
C LEU A 60 -0.73 2.39 8.43
N LEU A 61 0.58 2.41 8.73
CA LEU A 61 1.13 2.78 10.04
C LEU A 61 1.68 4.21 9.98
N PRO A 62 0.88 5.26 10.30
CA PRO A 62 1.29 6.64 10.15
C PRO A 62 2.43 7.03 11.11
N ALA A 63 2.57 6.31 12.23
CA ALA A 63 3.61 6.55 13.22
C ALA A 63 5.03 6.30 12.70
N LEU A 64 5.18 5.56 11.60
CA LEU A 64 6.49 5.27 10.98
C LEU A 64 7.00 6.40 10.08
N ARG A 65 6.24 7.49 9.90
CA ARG A 65 6.53 8.53 8.91
C ARG A 65 6.36 9.93 9.51
N ASN A 66 7.04 10.91 8.91
CA ASN A 66 6.75 12.31 9.19
C ASN A 66 5.33 12.65 8.70
N PRO A 67 4.46 13.27 9.54
CA PRO A 67 3.05 13.47 9.19
C PRO A 67 2.83 14.45 8.03
N VAL A 68 3.69 15.47 7.87
CA VAL A 68 3.57 16.44 6.77
C VAL A 68 3.96 15.79 5.45
N LEU A 69 5.05 15.02 5.43
CA LEU A 69 5.45 14.27 4.24
C LEU A 69 4.42 13.20 3.88
N LEU A 70 3.89 12.49 4.88
CA LEU A 70 2.85 11.49 4.68
C LEU A 70 1.60 12.12 4.04
N ALA A 71 1.14 13.26 4.55
CA ALA A 71 -0.02 13.96 3.98
C ALA A 71 0.20 14.33 2.50
N GLN A 72 1.38 14.84 2.16
CA GLN A 72 1.73 15.15 0.77
C GLN A 72 1.79 13.90 -0.11
N GLN A 73 2.34 12.80 0.40
CA GLN A 73 2.39 11.52 -0.32
C GLN A 73 0.98 10.98 -0.58
N VAL A 74 0.13 10.93 0.43
CA VAL A 74 -1.26 10.47 0.30
C VAL A 74 -2.01 11.33 -0.71
N ALA A 75 -1.93 12.66 -0.61
CA ALA A 75 -2.59 13.57 -1.55
C ALA A 75 -2.11 13.35 -2.99
N THR A 76 -0.81 13.10 -3.18
CA THR A 76 -0.25 12.82 -4.51
C THR A 76 -0.78 11.50 -5.07
N VAL A 77 -0.81 10.44 -4.25
CA VAL A 77 -1.36 9.13 -4.67
C VAL A 77 -2.84 9.24 -4.98
N ASP A 78 -3.61 9.97 -4.18
CA ASP A 78 -5.04 10.18 -4.38
C ASP A 78 -5.33 10.90 -5.71
N GLN A 79 -4.51 11.89 -6.08
CA GLN A 79 -4.61 12.55 -7.39
C GLN A 79 -4.30 11.59 -8.55
N ILE A 80 -3.28 10.74 -8.44
CA ILE A 80 -2.98 9.71 -9.45
C ILE A 80 -4.12 8.68 -9.53
N ALA A 81 -4.72 8.37 -8.38
CA ALA A 81 -5.86 7.48 -8.26
C ALA A 81 -7.18 8.12 -8.71
N GLU A 82 -7.22 9.42 -9.02
CA GLU A 82 -8.45 10.15 -9.34
C GLU A 82 -9.54 9.93 -8.26
N GLY A 83 -9.15 9.98 -6.99
CA GLY A 83 -10.07 9.82 -5.84
C GLY A 83 -10.41 8.37 -5.47
N ARG A 84 -9.77 7.37 -6.09
CA ARG A 84 -9.99 5.93 -5.79
C ARG A 84 -9.21 5.39 -4.59
N LEU A 85 -8.48 6.24 -3.86
CA LEU A 85 -7.65 5.82 -2.73
C LEU A 85 -8.48 5.72 -1.45
N ILE A 86 -8.49 4.54 -0.83
CA ILE A 86 -9.06 4.26 0.49
C ILE A 86 -7.92 4.15 1.50
N LEU A 87 -7.76 5.19 2.32
CA LEU A 87 -6.72 5.24 3.34
C LEU A 87 -7.15 4.50 4.62
N GLY A 88 -6.93 3.18 4.67
CA GLY A 88 -7.08 2.39 5.89
C GLY A 88 -5.89 2.63 6.83
N VAL A 89 -6.15 3.25 7.98
CA VAL A 89 -5.14 3.63 8.99
C VAL A 89 -5.33 2.79 10.25
N GLY A 90 -4.24 2.41 10.92
CA GLY A 90 -4.33 1.73 12.20
C GLY A 90 -3.03 1.74 12.98
N ILE A 91 -3.06 1.02 14.10
CA ILE A 91 -1.91 0.77 14.96
C ILE A 91 -1.57 -0.71 14.95
N ALA A 92 -0.29 -1.03 15.02
CA ALA A 92 0.17 -2.41 15.12
C ALA A 92 0.11 -2.91 16.58
N THR A 93 0.02 -4.23 16.75
CA THR A 93 0.10 -4.87 18.06
C THR A 93 1.48 -4.62 18.68
N ASP A 94 1.50 -4.32 19.97
CA ASP A 94 2.73 -4.07 20.71
C ASP A 94 3.52 -5.36 20.97
N VAL A 95 4.36 -5.74 20.01
CA VAL A 95 5.26 -6.91 20.07
C VAL A 95 6.69 -6.49 19.75
N PRO A 96 7.73 -7.22 20.20
CA PRO A 96 9.12 -6.80 20.05
C PRO A 96 9.53 -6.47 18.60
N SER A 97 9.03 -7.21 17.61
CA SER A 97 9.35 -6.96 16.19
C SER A 97 8.70 -5.68 15.64
N ILE A 98 7.58 -5.23 16.21
CA ILE A 98 6.89 -3.99 15.84
C ILE A 98 7.53 -2.79 16.55
N ARG A 99 7.95 -2.94 17.82
CA ARG A 99 8.70 -1.88 18.53
C ARG A 99 10.03 -1.53 17.88
N ALA A 100 10.57 -2.44 17.09
CA ALA A 100 11.79 -2.22 16.34
C ALA A 100 11.57 -1.44 15.03
N GLU A 101 10.33 -1.33 14.55
CA GLU A 101 9.96 -0.49 13.39
C GLU A 101 10.02 1.00 13.76
#